data_AF-A0A0V0R8Q6-F1
#
_entry.id   AF-A0A0V0R8Q6-F1
#
_cell.length_a   1.000
_cell.length_b   1.000
_cell.length_c   1.000
_cell.angle_alpha   90.00
_cell.angle_beta   90.00
_cell.angle_gamma   90.00
#
_symmetry.space_group_name_H-M   'P 1'
#
loop_
_entity.id
_entity.type
_entity.pdbx_description
1 polymer ?
#
loop_
_entity_poly.entity_id
_entity_poly.type
_entity_poly.pdbx_seq_one_letter_code
_entity_poly.pdbx_strand_id
1 'polypeptide(L)'
;MDLRVWIKRLFIISAFIACFTCYARPDYNLPLFAFAYLLWDQQKPESQKVKLIYLFVFTALFDLIWIFYWWAFWNSQDYQEEWASGIQSFILFLSFVNFLIKLVIVALGWQSEQECKQALSLDGFLHNAQSLANF
;
A
#
# COMPACT_ATOMS: atom_id res chain seq x y z
N MET A 1 -6.77 -22.18 -7.07
CA MET A 1 -5.58 -21.46 -6.57
C MET A 1 -6.07 -20.53 -5.45
N ASP A 2 -5.53 -20.63 -4.24
CA ASP A 2 -6.05 -19.84 -3.10
C ASP A 2 -5.44 -18.42 -3.13
N LEU A 3 -6.22 -17.43 -3.58
CA LEU A 3 -5.79 -16.03 -3.67
C LEU A 3 -5.32 -15.48 -2.31
N ARG A 4 -5.87 -15.98 -1.20
CA ARG A 4 -5.54 -15.50 0.15
C ARG A 4 -4.10 -15.80 0.52
N VAL A 5 -3.58 -16.96 0.12
CA VAL A 5 -2.18 -17.33 0.34
C VAL A 5 -1.24 -16.39 -0.40
N TRP A 6 -1.62 -15.97 -1.62
CA TRP A 6 -0.83 -15.01 -2.39
C TRP A 6 -0.84 -13.62 -1.77
N ILE A 7 -1.98 -13.12 -1.32
CA ILE A 7 -2.08 -11.82 -0.64
C ILE A 7 -1.13 -11.76 0.56
N LYS A 8 -1.08 -12.81 1.39
CA LYS A 8 -0.15 -12.88 2.52
C LYS A 8 1.32 -12.87 2.11
N ARG A 9 1.68 -13.62 1.06
CA ARG A 9 3.05 -13.62 0.54
C ARG A 9 3.44 -12.23 0.04
N LEU A 10 2.53 -11.54 -0.65
CA LEU A 10 2.75 -10.17 -1.11
C LEU A 10 2.96 -9.21 0.07
N PHE A 11 2.23 -9.35 1.18
CA PHE A 11 2.50 -8.54 2.38
C PHE A 11 3.91 -8.71 2.92
N ILE A 12 4.42 -9.96 3.05
CA ILE A 12 5.80 -10.18 3.52
C ILE A 12 6.82 -9.64 2.51
N ILE A 13 6.63 -9.90 1.21
CA ILE A 13 7.53 -9.42 0.16
C ILE A 13 7.60 -7.89 0.20
N SER A 14 6.46 -7.23 0.30
CA SER A 14 6.37 -5.76 0.42
C SER A 14 6.97 -5.22 1.71
N ALA A 15 6.80 -5.91 2.84
CA ALA A 15 7.47 -5.54 4.09
C ALA A 15 9.00 -5.63 3.95
N PHE A 16 9.51 -6.68 3.31
CA PHE A 16 10.94 -6.83 3.05
C PHE A 16 11.48 -5.74 2.13
N ILE A 17 10.76 -5.41 1.05
CA ILE A 17 11.10 -4.28 0.17
C ILE A 17 11.10 -2.97 0.96
N ALA A 18 10.11 -2.77 1.84
CA ALA A 18 9.99 -1.57 2.65
C ALA A 18 11.16 -1.39 3.65
N CYS A 19 11.84 -2.46 4.06
CA CYS A 19 13.06 -2.35 4.86
C CYS A 19 14.17 -1.59 4.13
N PHE A 20 14.27 -1.71 2.80
CA PHE A 20 15.28 -1.02 2.02
C PHE A 20 14.89 0.44 1.73
N THR A 21 13.60 0.73 1.55
CA THR A 21 13.13 2.10 1.37
C THR A 21 13.22 2.92 2.66
N CYS A 22 13.30 2.26 3.83
CA CYS A 22 13.59 2.90 5.12
C CYS A 22 14.94 3.65 5.15
N TYR A 23 15.86 3.36 4.23
CA TYR A 23 17.19 3.98 4.21
C TYR A 23 17.16 5.49 3.89
N ALA A 24 16.24 5.94 3.03
CA ALA A 24 16.09 7.38 2.72
C ALA A 24 15.06 8.10 3.58
N ARG A 25 14.10 7.37 4.18
CA ARG A 25 13.01 7.96 4.98
C ARG A 25 12.41 6.91 5.92
N PRO A 26 11.78 7.31 7.05
CA PRO A 26 10.88 6.44 7.79
C PRO A 26 9.69 5.98 6.90
N ASP A 27 9.71 4.72 6.43
CA ASP A 27 8.66 4.22 5.55
C ASP A 27 7.52 3.56 6.34
N TYR A 28 6.35 4.21 6.36
CA TYR A 28 5.14 3.65 6.98
C TYR A 28 4.69 2.34 6.31
N ASN A 29 5.15 2.06 5.08
CA ASN A 29 4.80 0.83 4.38
C ASN A 29 5.32 -0.40 5.14
N LEU A 30 6.46 -0.31 5.80
CA LEU A 30 7.02 -1.43 6.57
C LEU A 30 6.06 -1.90 7.68
N PRO A 31 5.67 -1.07 8.67
CA PRO A 31 4.70 -1.48 9.67
C PRO A 31 3.34 -1.79 9.06
N LEU A 32 2.89 -1.06 8.04
CA LEU A 32 1.60 -1.31 7.38
C LEU A 32 1.52 -2.74 6.81
N PHE A 33 2.52 -3.16 6.02
CA PHE A 33 2.56 -4.49 5.42
C PHE A 33 2.75 -5.59 6.46
N ALA A 34 3.58 -5.34 7.48
CA ALA A 34 3.76 -6.28 8.59
C ALA A 34 2.46 -6.49 9.39
N PHE A 35 1.75 -5.40 9.73
CA PHE A 35 0.45 -5.49 10.40
C PHE A 35 -0.59 -6.17 9.52
N ALA A 36 -0.66 -5.84 8.24
CA ALA A 36 -1.56 -6.48 7.31
C ALA A 36 -1.34 -8.00 7.24
N TYR A 37 -0.08 -8.46 7.21
CA TYR A 37 0.25 -9.89 7.25
C TYR A 37 -0.29 -10.60 8.50
N LEU A 38 -0.16 -9.99 9.68
CA LEU A 38 -0.63 -10.55 10.95
C LEU A 38 -2.15 -10.55 11.06
N LEU A 39 -2.78 -9.51 10.53
CA LEU A 39 -4.22 -9.26 10.68
C LEU A 39 -5.07 -9.93 9.60
N TRP A 40 -4.51 -10.30 8.44
CA TRP A 40 -5.27 -10.80 7.29
C TRP A 40 -6.09 -12.07 7.54
N ASP A 41 -5.56 -12.98 8.37
CA ASP A 41 -6.20 -14.28 8.67
C ASP A 41 -7.06 -14.24 9.94
N GLN A 42 -7.13 -13.11 10.63
CA GLN A 42 -7.95 -13.01 11.83
C GLN A 42 -9.44 -13.02 11.46
N GLN A 43 -10.20 -13.90 12.11
CA GLN A 43 -11.63 -14.11 11.82
C GLN A 43 -12.55 -13.03 12.43
N LYS A 44 -12.04 -12.14 13.28
CA LYS A 44 -12.84 -11.10 13.93
C LYS A 44 -12.02 -9.82 14.10
N PRO A 45 -12.61 -8.64 13.86
CA PRO A 45 -14.02 -8.37 13.49
C PRO A 45 -14.34 -8.49 11.98
N GLU A 46 -15.63 -8.70 11.64
CA GLU A 46 -16.19 -8.88 10.27
C GLU A 46 -15.92 -7.71 9.29
N SER A 47 -15.29 -6.62 9.73
CA SER A 47 -14.91 -5.48 8.86
C SER A 47 -13.40 -5.25 8.78
N GLN A 48 -12.58 -6.09 9.42
CA GLN A 48 -11.13 -5.87 9.52
C GLN A 48 -10.44 -5.84 8.16
N LYS A 49 -10.78 -6.78 7.26
CA LYS A 49 -10.22 -6.82 5.91
C LYS A 49 -10.63 -5.61 5.09
N VAL A 50 -11.90 -5.18 5.18
CA VAL A 50 -12.40 -3.98 4.50
C VAL A 50 -11.64 -2.74 4.97
N LYS A 51 -11.46 -2.56 6.29
CA LYS A 51 -10.70 -1.46 6.87
C LYS A 51 -9.24 -1.47 6.41
N LEU A 52 -8.61 -2.65 6.36
CA LEU A 52 -7.26 -2.79 5.83
C LEU A 52 -7.19 -2.39 4.35
N ILE A 53 -8.14 -2.84 3.52
CA ILE A 53 -8.18 -2.50 2.10
C ILE A 53 -8.39 -1.00 1.90
N TYR A 54 -9.27 -0.34 2.65
CA TYR A 54 -9.40 1.12 2.59
C TYR A 54 -8.11 1.83 3.01
N LEU A 55 -7.42 1.33 4.05
CA LEU A 55 -6.12 1.87 4.46
C LEU A 55 -5.06 1.70 3.36
N PHE A 56 -5.07 0.58 2.64
CA PHE A 56 -4.19 0.37 1.48
C PHE A 56 -4.52 1.30 0.32
N VAL A 57 -5.80 1.48 -0.02
CA VAL A 57 -6.22 2.44 -1.06
C VAL A 57 -5.80 3.86 -0.69
N PHE A 58 -6.05 4.27 0.56
CA PHE A 58 -5.67 5.59 1.04
C PHE A 58 -4.15 5.80 0.99
N THR A 59 -3.37 4.87 1.53
CA THR A 59 -1.90 4.97 1.55
C THR A 59 -1.27 4.83 0.16
N ALA A 60 -1.93 4.18 -0.80
CA ALA A 60 -1.48 4.15 -2.19
C ALA A 60 -1.47 5.57 -2.82
N LEU A 61 -2.40 6.44 -2.43
CA LEU A 61 -2.39 7.84 -2.88
C LEU A 61 -1.16 8.60 -2.37
N PHE A 62 -0.79 8.39 -1.10
CA PHE A 62 0.42 9.00 -0.53
C PHE A 62 1.70 8.46 -1.16
N ASP A 63 1.75 7.15 -1.44
CA ASP A 63 2.86 6.55 -2.18
C ASP A 63 2.99 7.17 -3.58
N LEU A 64 1.86 7.37 -4.27
CA LEU A 64 1.85 7.99 -5.59
C LEU A 64 2.39 9.43 -5.56
N ILE A 65 1.89 10.25 -4.62
CA ILE A 65 2.37 11.63 -4.42
C ILE A 65 3.86 11.62 -4.10
N TRP A 66 4.31 10.73 -3.23
CA TRP A 66 5.72 10.59 -2.86
C TRP A 66 6.59 10.26 -4.07
N ILE A 67 6.23 9.22 -4.83
CA ILE A 67 7.00 8.79 -6.01
C ILE A 67 7.14 9.95 -6.99
N PHE A 68 6.05 10.65 -7.33
CA PHE A 68 6.14 11.78 -8.27
C PHE A 68 6.93 12.97 -7.72
N TYR A 69 6.72 13.33 -6.46
CA TYR A 69 7.44 14.43 -5.83
C TYR A 69 8.95 14.18 -5.82
N TRP A 70 9.38 13.01 -5.33
CA TRP A 70 10.81 12.70 -5.21
C TRP A 70 11.46 12.33 -6.54
N TRP A 71 10.70 11.74 -7.46
CA TRP A 71 11.16 11.60 -8.84
C TRP A 71 11.50 12.94 -9.47
N ALA A 72 10.64 13.96 -9.32
CA ALA A 72 10.90 15.28 -9.86
C ALA A 72 12.05 15.99 -9.12
N PHE A 73 12.09 15.88 -7.80
CA PHE A 73 13.10 16.52 -6.96
C PHE A 73 14.51 15.93 -7.17
N TRP A 74 14.66 14.60 -7.11
CA TRP A 74 15.98 13.97 -7.27
C TRP A 74 16.50 13.96 -8.71
N ASN A 75 15.64 14.17 -9.72
CA ASN A 75 16.08 14.38 -11.10
C ASN A 75 16.34 15.86 -11.44
N SER A 76 16.13 16.79 -10.51
CA SER A 76 16.43 18.21 -10.71
C SER A 76 17.94 18.43 -10.85
N GLN A 77 18.34 19.45 -11.62
CA GLN A 77 19.74 19.75 -11.91
C GLN A 77 20.59 19.96 -10.64
N ASP A 78 19.96 20.41 -9.56
CA ASP A 78 20.61 20.68 -8.28
C ASP A 78 21.07 19.39 -7.55
N TYR A 79 20.50 18.23 -7.91
CA TYR A 79 20.73 16.94 -7.22
C TYR A 79 21.38 15.86 -8.09
N GLN A 80 21.54 16.09 -9.40
CA GLN A 80 22.11 15.06 -10.30
C GLN A 80 23.58 14.73 -10.02
N GLU A 81 24.33 15.65 -9.39
CA GLU A 81 25.75 15.46 -9.06
C GLU A 81 25.97 14.89 -7.65
N GLU A 82 24.91 14.56 -6.91
CA GLU A 82 25.08 13.93 -5.59
C GLU A 82 25.60 12.49 -5.71
N TRP A 83 26.58 12.16 -4.86
CA TRP A 83 27.14 10.81 -4.71
C TRP A 83 26.09 9.75 -4.34
N ALA A 84 24.94 10.19 -3.80
CA ALA A 84 23.83 9.34 -3.38
C ALA A 84 22.81 9.05 -4.50
N SER A 85 22.99 9.57 -5.72
CA SER A 85 22.05 9.42 -6.85
C SER A 85 21.70 7.96 -7.17
N GLY A 86 22.66 7.04 -7.04
CA GLY A 86 22.42 5.61 -7.21
C GLY A 86 21.50 5.01 -6.13
N ILE A 87 21.67 5.41 -4.87
CA ILE A 87 20.83 4.97 -3.76
C ILE A 87 19.43 5.56 -3.89
N GLN A 88 19.32 6.84 -4.23
CA GLN A 88 18.05 7.53 -4.47
C GLN A 88 17.25 6.86 -5.60
N SER A 89 17.91 6.54 -6.71
CA SER A 89 17.31 5.83 -7.86
C SER A 89 16.85 4.43 -7.47
N PHE A 90 17.66 3.69 -6.71
CA PHE A 90 17.30 2.36 -6.21
C PHE A 90 16.09 2.42 -5.28
N ILE A 91 16.04 3.40 -4.38
CA ILE A 91 14.91 3.58 -3.47
C ILE A 91 13.64 3.98 -4.22
N LEU A 92 13.71 4.88 -5.21
CA LEU A 92 12.56 5.22 -6.07
C LEU A 92 12.03 3.98 -6.81
N PHE A 93 12.94 3.16 -7.36
CA PHE A 93 12.57 1.91 -8.01
C PHE A 93 11.84 0.97 -7.04
N LEU A 94 12.38 0.75 -5.84
CA LEU A 94 11.74 -0.09 -4.83
C LEU A 94 10.41 0.49 -4.35
N SER A 95 10.29 1.80 -4.18
CA SER A 95 9.02 2.46 -3.84
C SER A 95 7.97 2.25 -4.94
N PHE A 96 8.36 2.35 -6.21
CA PHE A 96 7.47 2.07 -7.33
C PHE A 96 7.03 0.61 -7.38
N VAL A 97 7.96 -0.34 -7.18
CA VAL A 97 7.62 -1.77 -7.08
C VAL A 97 6.65 -2.02 -5.92
N ASN A 98 6.90 -1.41 -4.76
CA ASN A 98 6.05 -1.58 -3.58
C ASN A 98 4.63 -1.01 -3.81
N PHE A 99 4.54 0.12 -4.51
CA PHE A 99 3.28 0.71 -4.96
C PHE A 99 2.52 -0.24 -5.91
N LEU A 100 3.20 -0.83 -6.91
CA LEU A 100 2.57 -1.80 -7.81
C LEU A 100 2.05 -3.04 -7.08
N ILE A 101 2.85 -3.60 -6.16
CA ILE A 101 2.42 -4.75 -5.35
C ILE A 101 1.19 -4.36 -4.51
N LYS A 102 1.15 -3.16 -3.95
CA LYS A 102 -0.01 -2.65 -3.21
C LYS A 102 -1.27 -2.61 -4.06
N LEU A 103 -1.19 -2.15 -5.31
CA LEU A 103 -2.32 -2.19 -6.24
C LEU A 103 -2.79 -3.62 -6.53
N VAL A 104 -1.84 -4.56 -6.69
CA VAL A 104 -2.17 -5.98 -6.87
C VAL A 104 -2.89 -6.55 -5.64
N ILE A 105 -2.45 -6.22 -4.43
CA ILE A 105 -3.12 -6.62 -3.18
C ILE A 105 -4.56 -6.12 -3.14
N VAL A 106 -4.79 -4.83 -3.47
CA VAL A 106 -6.14 -4.27 -3.50
C VAL A 106 -7.01 -4.99 -4.54
N ALA A 107 -6.48 -5.24 -5.74
CA ALA A 107 -7.19 -5.96 -6.78
C ALA A 107 -7.51 -7.41 -6.39
N LEU A 108 -6.57 -8.12 -5.75
CA LEU A 108 -6.79 -9.48 -5.26
C LEU A 108 -7.79 -9.49 -4.11
N GLY A 109 -7.71 -8.56 -3.16
CA GLY A 109 -8.67 -8.42 -2.06
C GLY A 109 -10.09 -8.15 -2.57
N TRP A 110 -10.23 -7.31 -3.59
CA TRP A 110 -11.49 -7.08 -4.29
C TRP A 110 -12.05 -8.33 -4.97
N GLN A 111 -11.20 -9.19 -5.53
CA GLN A 111 -11.61 -10.43 -6.19
C GLN A 111 -11.94 -11.56 -5.21
N SER A 112 -11.19 -11.67 -4.11
CA SER A 112 -11.29 -12.81 -3.19
C SER A 112 -12.32 -12.64 -2.07
N GLU A 113 -12.62 -11.40 -1.67
CA GLU A 113 -13.47 -11.11 -0.50
C GLU A 113 -14.73 -10.33 -0.95
N GLN A 114 -15.90 -10.95 -0.83
CA GLN A 114 -17.16 -10.33 -1.25
C GLN A 114 -17.46 -9.02 -0.50
N GLU A 115 -17.10 -8.94 0.78
CA GLU A 115 -17.23 -7.72 1.59
C GLU A 115 -16.37 -6.57 1.04
N CYS A 116 -15.12 -6.86 0.64
CA CYS A 116 -14.25 -5.86 0.03
C CYS A 116 -14.80 -5.41 -1.34
N LYS A 117 -15.40 -6.34 -2.09
CA LYS A 117 -16.08 -6.06 -3.35
C LYS A 117 -17.30 -5.14 -3.18
N GLN A 118 -18.10 -5.37 -2.14
CA GLN A 118 -19.22 -4.48 -1.84
C GLN A 118 -18.70 -3.12 -1.36
N ALA A 119 -17.68 -3.10 -0.51
CA ALA A 119 -17.17 -1.88 0.10
C ALA A 119 -16.50 -0.89 -0.89
N LEU A 120 -15.72 -1.36 -1.87
CA LEU A 120 -15.14 -0.44 -2.88
C LEU A 120 -16.08 -0.18 -4.07
N SER A 121 -17.30 -0.74 -4.09
CA SER A 121 -18.32 -0.33 -5.05
C SER A 121 -18.78 1.09 -4.75
N LEU A 122 -19.22 1.84 -5.76
CA LEU A 122 -19.67 3.24 -5.57
C LEU A 122 -20.79 3.32 -4.51
N ASP A 123 -21.79 2.44 -4.62
CA ASP A 123 -22.93 2.40 -3.71
C ASP A 123 -22.51 2.03 -2.28
N GLY A 124 -21.65 1.01 -2.14
CA GLY A 124 -21.14 0.59 -0.84
C GLY A 124 -20.24 1.64 -0.18
N PHE A 125 -19.42 2.34 -0.97
CA PHE A 125 -18.61 3.45 -0.48
C PHE A 125 -19.47 4.61 0.01
N LEU A 126 -20.48 5.02 -0.77
CA LEU A 126 -21.40 6.10 -0.40
C LEU A 126 -22.21 5.74 0.86
N HIS A 127 -22.69 4.51 0.97
CA HIS A 127 -23.39 4.02 2.15
C HIS A 127 -22.49 4.07 3.40
N ASN A 128 -21.24 3.57 3.28
CA ASN A 128 -20.28 3.60 4.38
C ASN A 128 -19.90 5.03 4.79
N ALA A 129 -19.72 5.93 3.82
CA ALA A 129 -19.45 7.34 4.08
C ALA A 129 -20.62 8.05 4.79
N GLN A 130 -21.86 7.77 4.39
CA GLN A 130 -23.05 8.30 5.06
C GLN A 130 -23.18 7.78 6.49
N SER A 131 -22.88 6.51 6.72
CA SER A 131 -22.89 5.93 8.07
C SER A 131 -21.90 6.61 9.03
N LEU A 132 -20.74 7.06 8.52
CA LEU A 132 -19.73 7.80 9.28
C LEU A 132 -20.11 9.26 9.54
N ALA A 133 -20.89 9.88 8.64
CA ALA A 133 -21.34 11.27 8.77
C ALA A 133 -22.51 11.46 9.76
N ASN A 134 -23.18 10.37 10.15
CA ASN A 134 -24.32 10.37 11.07
C ASN A 134 -23.96 10.06 12.54
N PHE A 135 -22.66 10.09 12.87
CA PHE A 135 -22.14 10.07 14.25
C PHE A 135 -21.83 11.49 14.73
#